data_AF-A0A8J5V1B0-F1
#
_entry.id   AF-A0A8J5V1B0-F1
#
_cell.length_a   1.000
_cell.length_b   1.000
_cell.length_c   1.000
_cell.angle_alpha   90.00
_cell.angle_beta   90.00
_cell.angle_gamma   90.00
#
_symmetry.space_group_name_H-M   'P 1'
#
loop_
_entity.id
_entity.type
_entity.pdbx_description
1 polymer ?
#
loop_
_entity_poly.entity_id
_entity_poly.type
_entity_poly.pdbx_seq_one_letter_code
_entity_poly.pdbx_strand_id
1 'polypeptide(L)'
;MRWRVSSSLGSGRETPFKFGFGVLCVELLAVGPTPKRMCWTISWCPLVDNKLPEASGITMEVNGHYRPRREYNGRECNGVQPVNNFGDIDPWTAWAYKPRTVSLLLMGTCFLIWASGALDAERNFSVDRISSVKRGVFAMIAVFLAYSFLQAPSTVLIRPHPAIWRLVHGMTVVYLVALTFLLFQTRDDARQFMKYLHPDLGVELPERSYGTDCRIYVPDHPKSRFNNVYEILFDEFVIAHILGWWGKAIMIRNQPLLWVLSIGFELMELTFRHMLPNFNECWWDSIVLDILICNWFGIWAGMKTVRYFDGRTYEWVGLSRQPNIISKVKRTLGQFTPAQWDKDEWYPLLGPWRFIQVLSLCIVFMIVELNTFFLKFCLWIPPRNPLIVYRLVLWWLIAIPTIREYNTYLQDRKPVKKVGSFCWLSLAICILELLICIKFGHGLFPKPMPSWLIIFWTTAASLLMMFLLVWSWKIYRTMIRKRI
;
A
#
# COMPACT_ATOMS: atom_id res chain seq x y z
N MET A 1 22.99 19.12 32.14
CA MET A 1 23.07 19.71 30.78
C MET A 1 22.46 21.10 30.83
N ARG A 2 23.26 22.15 30.64
CA ARG A 2 22.80 23.54 30.57
C ARG A 2 23.16 24.05 29.18
N TRP A 3 22.18 24.23 28.30
CA TRP A 3 22.39 24.72 26.95
C TRP A 3 22.58 26.25 27.00
N ARG A 4 23.66 26.77 26.42
CA ARG A 4 23.88 28.21 26.25
C ARG A 4 23.93 28.50 24.75
N VAL A 5 22.92 29.19 24.22
CA VAL A 5 22.89 29.69 22.84
C VAL A 5 23.46 31.10 22.86
N SER A 6 24.46 31.39 22.03
CA SER A 6 24.96 32.74 21.79
C SER A 6 24.70 33.09 20.33
N SER A 7 24.00 34.20 20.09
CA SER A 7 23.78 34.78 18.77
C SER A 7 24.43 36.17 18.73
N SER A 8 25.43 36.38 17.87
CA SER A 8 25.95 37.71 17.59
C SER A 8 25.18 38.33 16.41
N LEU A 9 24.43 39.41 16.66
CA LEU A 9 23.80 40.23 15.62
C LEU A 9 24.61 41.52 15.41
N GLY A 10 25.12 41.74 14.20
CA GLY A 10 25.65 43.03 13.75
C GLY A 10 24.56 43.88 13.11
N SER A 11 24.56 45.20 13.38
CA SER A 11 23.55 46.17 12.93
C SER A 11 23.84 46.75 11.54
N GLY A 12 22.78 47.09 10.78
CA GLY A 12 22.89 47.89 9.55
C GLY A 12 21.69 47.81 8.56
N ARG A 13 20.77 48.79 8.68
CA ARG A 13 19.77 49.39 7.74
C ARG A 13 19.03 48.55 6.66
N GLU A 14 17.71 48.47 6.86
CA GLU A 14 16.52 48.62 5.98
C GLU A 14 16.41 48.05 4.53
N THR A 15 15.49 47.06 4.41
CA THR A 15 14.69 46.54 3.26
C THR A 15 15.31 45.54 2.25
N PRO A 16 14.52 44.61 1.64
CA PRO A 16 13.50 43.70 2.20
C PRO A 16 13.94 42.21 2.13
N PHE A 17 13.48 41.41 3.09
CA PHE A 17 13.54 39.93 3.20
C PHE A 17 14.55 39.16 2.31
N LYS A 18 15.72 38.85 2.87
CA LYS A 18 16.58 37.73 2.44
C LYS A 18 16.51 36.63 3.51
N PHE A 19 16.24 35.39 3.10
CA PHE A 19 16.37 34.19 3.95
C PHE A 19 17.79 34.14 4.52
N GLY A 20 17.92 34.25 5.84
CA GLY A 20 19.19 34.11 6.54
C GLY A 20 19.65 32.65 6.56
N PHE A 21 20.88 32.40 6.13
CA PHE A 21 21.54 31.10 6.28
C PHE A 21 21.82 30.84 7.76
N GLY A 22 21.26 29.76 8.31
CA GLY A 22 21.57 29.27 9.65
C GLY A 22 22.48 28.05 9.58
N VAL A 23 23.64 28.09 10.24
CA VAL A 23 24.49 26.93 10.48
C VAL A 23 24.14 26.36 11.86
N LEU A 24 23.74 25.09 11.92
CA LEU A 24 23.51 24.37 13.17
C LEU A 24 24.78 23.59 13.52
N CYS A 25 25.60 24.08 14.45
CA CYS A 25 26.71 23.30 15.01
C CYS A 25 26.26 22.65 16.32
N VAL A 26 26.42 21.33 16.42
CA VAL A 26 26.13 20.53 17.62
C VAL A 26 27.48 20.07 18.19
N GLU A 27 27.83 20.49 19.40
CA GLU A 27 29.01 19.97 20.11
C GLU A 27 28.68 18.65 20.80
N LEU A 28 29.29 17.56 20.34
CA LEU A 28 29.29 16.28 21.05
C LEU A 28 30.44 16.28 22.07
N LEU A 29 30.11 16.31 23.36
CA LEU A 29 31.08 16.09 24.43
C LEU A 29 31.38 14.59 24.53
N ALA A 30 32.41 14.12 23.82
CA ALA A 30 33.03 12.83 24.09
C ALA A 30 34.05 12.98 25.23
N VAL A 31 34.00 12.10 26.23
CA VAL A 31 34.95 12.04 27.34
C VAL A 31 36.32 11.60 26.79
N GLY A 32 37.18 12.57 26.50
CA GLY A 32 38.54 12.41 25.98
C GLY A 32 39.18 13.80 25.80
N PRO A 33 40.52 13.93 25.80
CA PRO A 33 41.20 15.18 26.14
C PRO A 33 41.14 16.31 25.08
N THR A 34 40.37 16.16 24.00
CA THR A 34 40.18 17.22 23.00
C THR A 34 38.79 17.17 22.36
N PRO A 35 37.99 18.26 22.38
CA PRO A 35 36.70 18.32 21.70
C PRO A 35 36.89 18.44 20.19
N LYS A 36 36.27 17.54 19.41
CA LYS A 36 36.18 17.66 17.94
C LYS A 36 34.85 18.32 17.57
N ARG A 37 34.88 19.48 16.92
CA ARG A 37 33.68 20.12 16.35
C ARG A 37 33.27 19.41 15.06
N MET A 38 32.02 18.98 14.98
CA MET A 38 31.41 18.47 13.76
C MET A 38 30.30 19.45 13.37
N CYS A 39 30.53 20.29 12.36
CA CYS A 39 29.48 21.18 11.85
C CYS A 39 28.81 20.51 10.65
N TRP A 40 27.48 20.47 10.67
CA TRP A 40 26.65 20.02 9.56
C TRP A 40 26.13 21.26 8.82
N THR A 41 26.50 21.40 7.55
CA THR A 41 25.94 22.46 6.70
C THR A 41 24.71 21.91 6.00
N ILE A 42 23.51 22.37 6.37
CA ILE A 42 22.29 22.09 5.59
C ILE A 42 22.25 23.11 4.45
N SER A 43 22.67 22.67 3.25
CA SER A 43 22.56 23.47 2.03
C SER A 43 21.29 23.08 1.28
N TRP A 44 20.42 24.05 1.01
CA TRP A 44 19.37 23.91 0.01
C TRP A 44 19.93 24.38 -1.34
N CYS A 45 20.17 23.44 -2.27
CA CYS A 45 20.52 23.79 -3.65
C CYS A 45 19.27 24.28 -4.41
N PRO A 46 19.27 25.50 -4.98
CA PRO A 46 18.35 25.83 -6.06
C PRO A 46 18.82 25.13 -7.34
N LEU A 47 17.88 24.58 -8.11
CA LEU A 47 18.12 24.09 -9.48
C LEU A 47 18.64 25.26 -10.34
N VAL A 48 19.86 25.13 -10.88
CA VAL A 48 20.46 26.07 -11.84
C VAL A 48 20.28 25.48 -13.25
N ASP A 49 19.59 26.23 -14.12
CA ASP A 49 19.51 25.93 -15.55
C ASP A 49 20.86 26.19 -16.24
N ASN A 50 21.45 25.14 -16.80
CA ASN A 50 22.65 25.25 -17.64
C ASN A 50 22.28 25.77 -19.04
N LYS A 51 22.73 26.98 -19.40
CA LYS A 51 22.80 27.44 -20.79
C LYS A 51 24.14 27.07 -21.42
N LEU A 52 24.10 26.47 -22.61
CA LEU A 52 25.21 26.40 -23.57
C LEU A 52 24.70 26.91 -24.94
N PRO A 53 25.57 27.48 -25.79
CA PRO A 53 25.21 28.55 -26.74
C PRO A 53 24.67 28.07 -28.10
N GLU A 54 23.84 28.93 -28.72
CA GLU A 54 23.25 28.79 -30.06
C GLU A 54 24.30 28.85 -31.19
N ALA A 55 24.16 27.94 -32.15
CA ALA A 55 24.80 28.02 -33.47
C ALA A 55 23.78 28.57 -34.49
N SER A 56 24.21 29.57 -35.25
CA SER A 56 23.46 30.28 -36.28
C SER A 56 23.27 29.45 -37.56
N GLY A 57 22.05 29.46 -38.11
CA GLY A 57 21.73 28.89 -39.42
C GLY A 57 20.65 29.72 -40.12
N ILE A 58 21.02 30.30 -41.25
CA ILE A 58 20.22 31.18 -42.13
C ILE A 58 19.43 30.31 -43.12
N THR A 59 18.14 30.57 -43.33
CA THR A 59 17.46 30.32 -44.63
C THR A 59 16.21 31.19 -44.86
N MET A 60 16.28 31.90 -45.99
CA MET A 60 15.32 32.64 -46.84
C MET A 60 13.79 32.60 -46.61
N GLU A 61 13.20 33.79 -46.79
CA GLU A 61 11.77 34.10 -46.98
C GLU A 61 11.21 33.65 -48.34
N VAL A 62 9.91 33.28 -48.36
CA VAL A 62 9.02 33.41 -49.52
C VAL A 62 7.65 33.92 -49.05
N ASN A 63 7.17 34.97 -49.73
CA ASN A 63 5.98 35.78 -49.46
C ASN A 63 4.62 35.04 -49.47
N GLY A 64 3.69 35.52 -48.64
CA GLY A 64 2.24 35.24 -48.74
C GLY A 64 1.41 35.97 -47.67
N HIS A 65 0.63 36.98 -48.09
CA HIS A 65 -0.23 37.82 -47.25
C HIS A 65 -1.43 37.08 -46.60
N TYR A 66 -1.65 37.22 -45.28
CA TYR A 66 -2.98 37.51 -44.69
C TYR A 66 -2.93 37.99 -43.22
N ARG A 67 -3.80 38.99 -42.94
CA ARG A 67 -4.19 39.76 -41.72
C ARG A 67 -3.74 39.34 -40.30
N PRO A 68 -3.54 40.32 -39.38
CA PRO A 68 -2.96 40.09 -38.05
C PRO A 68 -3.97 39.50 -37.06
N ARG A 69 -3.73 38.27 -36.61
CA ARG A 69 -4.30 37.72 -35.38
C ARG A 69 -3.24 37.89 -34.29
N ARG A 70 -3.56 38.64 -33.24
CA ARG A 70 -2.71 38.77 -32.04
C ARG A 70 -2.42 37.38 -31.47
N GLU A 71 -1.20 36.89 -31.67
CA GLU A 71 -0.71 35.65 -31.09
C GLU A 71 0.04 36.00 -29.80
N TYR A 72 -0.48 35.51 -28.68
CA TYR A 72 0.19 35.56 -27.39
C TYR A 72 1.34 34.56 -27.43
N ASN A 73 2.58 35.05 -27.53
CA ASN A 73 3.78 34.23 -27.45
C ASN A 73 3.94 33.66 -26.03
N GLY A 74 3.42 32.45 -25.80
CA GLY A 74 3.81 31.59 -24.70
C GLY A 74 4.79 30.54 -25.21
N ARG A 75 6.07 30.64 -24.81
CA ARG A 75 7.10 29.61 -25.06
C ARG A 75 6.64 28.27 -24.50
N GLU A 76 6.27 27.34 -25.37
CA GLU A 76 6.20 25.91 -25.04
C GLU A 76 7.63 25.37 -24.88
N CYS A 77 7.90 24.77 -23.73
CA CYS A 77 9.06 23.92 -23.49
C CYS A 77 8.58 22.61 -22.88
N ASN A 78 9.03 21.51 -23.48
CA ASN A 78 8.91 20.11 -23.07
C ASN A 78 7.54 19.45 -23.24
N GLY A 79 7.51 18.51 -24.20
CA GLY A 79 6.39 17.65 -24.57
C GLY A 79 5.91 16.72 -23.46
N VAL A 80 5.16 17.27 -22.53
CA VAL A 80 4.06 16.58 -21.85
C VAL A 80 2.85 17.48 -22.04
N GLN A 81 1.94 17.10 -22.94
CA GLN A 81 0.66 17.79 -23.01
C GLN A 81 0.02 17.73 -21.62
N PRO A 82 -0.39 18.88 -21.04
CA PRO A 82 -1.23 18.85 -19.87
C PRO A 82 -2.54 18.20 -20.31
N VAL A 83 -2.95 17.13 -19.63
CA VAL A 83 -4.27 16.54 -19.80
C VAL A 83 -5.30 17.50 -19.22
N ASN A 84 -5.49 18.64 -19.87
CA ASN A 84 -6.48 19.67 -19.56
C ASN A 84 -7.70 19.57 -20.49
N ASN A 85 -7.86 18.48 -21.24
CA ASN A 85 -9.09 18.15 -21.94
C ASN A 85 -10.02 17.25 -21.09
N PHE A 86 -10.28 17.67 -19.86
CA PHE A 86 -11.45 17.19 -19.12
C PHE A 86 -12.48 18.30 -19.14
N GLY A 87 -13.62 18.04 -19.81
CA GLY A 87 -14.76 18.94 -19.80
C GLY A 87 -15.13 19.34 -18.37
N ASP A 88 -15.43 20.64 -18.21
CA ASP A 88 -16.02 21.32 -17.06
C ASP A 88 -16.02 20.51 -15.74
N ILE A 89 -14.98 20.73 -14.92
CA ILE A 89 -14.99 20.29 -13.51
C ILE A 89 -16.27 20.83 -12.88
N ASP A 90 -17.13 19.93 -12.39
CA ASP A 90 -18.42 20.29 -11.82
C ASP A 90 -18.25 21.35 -10.71
N PRO A 91 -18.93 22.51 -10.78
CA PRO A 91 -18.83 23.59 -9.79
C PRO A 91 -18.95 23.12 -8.34
N TRP A 92 -19.78 22.10 -8.08
CA TRP A 92 -19.97 21.51 -6.75
C TRP A 92 -18.77 20.71 -6.23
N THR A 93 -17.85 20.30 -7.11
CA THR A 93 -16.62 19.59 -6.76
C THR A 93 -15.36 20.41 -7.02
N ALA A 94 -15.44 21.48 -7.82
CA ALA A 94 -14.33 22.37 -8.14
C ALA A 94 -13.65 22.98 -6.90
N TRP A 95 -14.40 23.19 -5.82
CA TRP A 95 -13.84 23.67 -4.55
C TRP A 95 -12.84 22.68 -3.93
N ALA A 96 -13.01 21.36 -4.14
CA ALA A 96 -12.15 20.31 -3.62
C ALA A 96 -10.83 20.17 -4.41
N TYR A 97 -10.79 20.68 -5.65
CA TYR A 97 -9.61 20.68 -6.50
C TYR A 97 -8.77 21.97 -6.37
N LYS A 98 -9.30 23.05 -5.78
CA LYS A 98 -8.54 24.27 -5.48
C LYS A 98 -7.80 24.14 -4.14
N PRO A 99 -6.45 24.11 -4.12
CA PRO A 99 -5.69 23.96 -2.88
C PRO A 99 -5.78 25.23 -2.02
N ARG A 100 -6.41 25.14 -0.84
CA ARG A 100 -6.44 26.21 0.18
C ARG A 100 -5.41 25.94 1.27
N THR A 101 -4.15 25.84 0.88
CA THR A 101 -3.04 25.41 1.77
C THR A 101 -2.89 26.29 3.00
N VAL A 102 -2.95 27.61 2.85
CA VAL A 102 -2.81 28.57 3.96
C VAL A 102 -3.99 28.50 4.93
N SER A 103 -5.23 28.44 4.43
CA SER A 103 -6.42 28.33 5.28
C SER A 103 -6.44 27.01 6.06
N LEU A 104 -6.05 25.90 5.42
CA LEU A 104 -5.95 24.59 6.06
C LEU A 104 -4.82 24.54 7.10
N LEU A 105 -3.71 25.23 6.85
CA LEU A 105 -2.63 25.38 7.82
C LEU A 105 -3.11 26.15 9.07
N LEU A 106 -3.79 27.29 8.89
CA LEU A 106 -4.33 28.07 10.01
C LEU A 106 -5.35 27.28 10.83
N MET A 107 -6.30 26.60 10.16
CA MET A 107 -7.26 25.74 10.84
C MET A 107 -6.57 24.57 11.57
N GLY A 108 -5.56 23.95 10.94
CA GLY A 108 -4.77 22.88 11.56
C GLY A 108 -4.02 23.35 12.80
N THR A 109 -3.43 24.55 12.76
CA THR A 109 -2.76 25.16 13.92
C THR A 109 -3.76 25.45 15.05
N CYS A 110 -4.93 26.02 14.75
CA CYS A 110 -5.98 26.22 15.76
C CYS A 110 -6.46 24.89 16.36
N PHE A 111 -6.63 23.86 15.54
CA PHE A 111 -6.97 22.52 16.00
C PHE A 111 -5.89 21.92 16.90
N LEU A 112 -4.61 22.08 16.56
CA LEU A 112 -3.50 21.61 17.40
C LEU A 112 -3.43 22.35 18.74
N ILE A 113 -3.64 23.66 18.75
CA ILE A 113 -3.68 24.46 19.99
C ILE A 113 -4.79 23.95 20.91
N TRP A 114 -5.97 23.72 20.36
CA TRP A 114 -7.11 23.14 21.09
C TRP A 114 -6.83 21.70 21.55
N ALA A 115 -6.37 20.83 20.65
CA ALA A 115 -6.16 19.41 20.91
C ALA A 115 -5.00 19.12 21.87
N SER A 116 -3.98 20.00 21.92
CA SER A 116 -2.86 19.90 22.86
C SER A 116 -3.16 20.53 24.22
N GLY A 117 -4.18 21.38 24.32
CA GLY A 117 -4.41 22.18 25.51
C GLY A 117 -3.27 23.17 25.79
N ALA A 118 -2.55 23.60 24.75
CA ALA A 118 -1.36 24.46 24.88
C ALA A 118 -1.64 25.80 25.58
N LEU A 119 -2.90 26.27 25.56
CA LEU A 119 -3.32 27.51 26.22
C LEU A 119 -3.92 27.29 27.63
N ASP A 120 -4.24 26.05 28.01
CA ASP A 120 -4.84 25.69 29.30
C ASP A 120 -3.96 24.69 30.05
N ALA A 121 -2.75 25.11 30.44
CA ALA A 121 -1.76 24.25 31.09
C ALA A 121 -2.27 23.63 32.42
N GLU A 122 -3.14 24.33 33.14
CA GLU A 122 -3.67 23.93 34.46
C GLU A 122 -4.69 22.79 34.39
N ARG A 123 -5.30 22.52 33.23
CA ARG A 123 -6.28 21.43 33.07
C ARG A 123 -5.63 20.05 32.87
N ASN A 124 -4.30 20.01 32.65
CA ASN A 124 -3.56 18.79 32.33
C ASN A 124 -3.03 18.03 33.56
N PHE A 125 -3.20 18.55 34.79
CA PHE A 125 -2.72 17.90 36.02
C PHE A 125 -3.47 16.61 36.41
N SER A 126 -4.61 16.30 35.77
CA SER A 126 -5.42 15.11 36.03
C SER A 126 -5.49 14.12 34.86
N VAL A 127 -4.77 14.38 33.76
CA VAL A 127 -4.82 13.51 32.57
C VAL A 127 -3.84 12.36 32.74
N ASP A 128 -4.37 11.13 32.73
CA ASP A 128 -3.57 9.91 32.76
C ASP A 128 -2.48 9.91 31.67
N ARG A 129 -1.25 9.48 32.03
CA ARG A 129 -0.07 9.49 31.16
C ARG A 129 -0.35 8.78 29.84
N ILE A 130 -1.09 7.68 29.89
CA ILE A 130 -1.48 6.88 28.71
C ILE A 130 -2.36 7.69 27.77
N SER A 131 -3.34 8.43 28.30
CA SER A 131 -4.24 9.28 27.52
C SER A 131 -3.49 10.42 26.83
N SER A 132 -2.53 11.04 27.52
CA SER A 132 -1.68 12.08 26.95
C SER A 132 -0.85 11.56 25.76
N VAL A 133 -0.22 10.40 25.90
CA VAL A 133 0.55 9.76 24.82
C VAL A 133 -0.35 9.41 23.63
N LYS A 134 -1.52 8.80 23.86
CA LYS A 134 -2.48 8.46 22.79
C LYS A 134 -2.91 9.71 22.00
N ARG A 135 -3.21 10.81 22.69
CA ARG A 135 -3.57 12.10 22.06
C ARG A 135 -2.41 12.66 21.23
N GLY A 136 -1.18 12.62 21.77
CA GLY A 136 0.01 13.08 21.06
C GLY A 136 0.30 12.29 19.78
N VAL A 137 0.22 10.96 19.83
CA VAL A 137 0.40 10.09 18.65
C VAL A 137 -0.70 10.34 17.62
N PHE A 138 -1.96 10.45 18.05
CA PHE A 138 -3.07 10.76 17.14
C PHE A 138 -2.88 12.12 16.45
N ALA A 139 -2.47 13.15 17.20
CA ALA A 139 -2.17 14.46 16.65
C ALA A 139 -1.01 14.41 15.63
N MET A 140 0.06 13.67 15.92
CA MET A 140 1.18 13.48 15.00
C MET A 140 0.73 12.82 13.68
N ILE A 141 -0.08 11.76 13.76
CA ILE A 141 -0.65 11.09 12.58
C ILE A 141 -1.56 12.06 11.82
N ALA A 142 -2.44 12.78 12.50
CA ALA A 142 -3.36 13.74 11.87
C ALA A 142 -2.62 14.85 11.11
N VAL A 143 -1.56 15.42 11.68
CA VAL A 143 -0.72 16.43 11.01
C VAL A 143 -0.05 15.85 9.78
N PHE A 144 0.51 14.65 9.87
CA PHE A 144 1.16 14.01 8.74
C PHE A 144 0.17 13.64 7.62
N LEU A 145 -1.03 13.18 7.96
CA LEU A 145 -2.09 12.91 6.99
C LEU A 145 -2.60 14.20 6.34
N ALA A 146 -2.71 15.31 7.09
CA ALA A 146 -3.05 16.61 6.53
C ALA A 146 -1.97 17.12 5.55
N TYR A 147 -0.68 16.95 5.89
CA TYR A 147 0.42 17.22 4.97
C TYR A 147 0.33 16.35 3.72
N SER A 148 0.10 15.04 3.87
CA SER A 148 -0.01 14.10 2.74
C SER A 148 -1.18 14.46 1.83
N PHE A 149 -2.35 14.79 2.39
CA PHE A 149 -3.51 15.25 1.63
C PHE A 149 -3.20 16.45 0.73
N LEU A 150 -2.43 17.41 1.25
CA LEU A 150 -2.08 18.64 0.55
C LEU A 150 -0.94 18.48 -0.47
N GLN A 151 0.12 17.77 -0.09
CA GLN A 151 1.42 17.82 -0.79
C GLN A 151 1.84 16.49 -1.42
N ALA A 152 1.20 15.36 -1.08
CA ALA A 152 1.60 14.08 -1.67
C ALA A 152 1.36 14.09 -3.20
N PRO A 153 2.27 13.46 -3.97
CA PRO A 153 2.13 13.40 -5.41
C PRO A 153 0.86 12.64 -5.80
N SER A 154 0.24 13.06 -6.91
CA SER A 154 -0.89 12.32 -7.49
C SER A 154 -0.42 10.97 -8.01
N THR A 155 -1.19 9.93 -7.74
CA THR A 155 -0.88 8.56 -8.16
C THR A 155 -1.57 8.19 -9.47
N VAL A 156 -1.30 7.00 -10.02
CA VAL A 156 -1.95 6.50 -11.24
C VAL A 156 -3.48 6.48 -11.10
N LEU A 157 -3.98 6.28 -9.88
CA LEU A 157 -5.41 6.35 -9.58
C LEU A 157 -5.84 7.80 -9.35
N ILE A 158 -6.81 8.25 -10.15
CA ILE A 158 -7.39 9.60 -10.08
C ILE A 158 -8.72 9.60 -9.32
N ARG A 159 -9.42 8.45 -9.24
CA ARG A 159 -10.78 8.33 -8.67
C ARG A 159 -10.83 7.40 -7.46
N PRO A 160 -11.69 7.63 -6.45
CA PRO A 160 -12.78 8.62 -6.36
C PRO A 160 -12.36 10.08 -6.37
N HIS A 161 -11.24 10.40 -5.74
CA HIS A 161 -10.64 11.72 -5.78
C HIS A 161 -9.12 11.56 -5.56
N PRO A 162 -8.26 12.36 -6.20
CA PRO A 162 -6.81 12.25 -5.99
C PRO A 162 -6.42 12.40 -4.51
N ALA A 163 -7.15 13.22 -3.77
CA ALA A 163 -6.89 13.44 -2.35
C ALA A 163 -7.13 12.20 -1.47
N ILE A 164 -8.01 11.27 -1.88
CA ILE A 164 -8.20 10.00 -1.17
C ILE A 164 -6.93 9.16 -1.32
N TRP A 165 -6.38 9.06 -2.52
CA TRP A 165 -5.14 8.31 -2.74
C TRP A 165 -3.92 8.96 -2.06
N ARG A 166 -3.89 10.29 -1.98
CA ARG A 166 -2.89 11.01 -1.17
C ARG A 166 -2.98 10.68 0.32
N LEU A 167 -4.20 10.56 0.86
CA LEU A 167 -4.41 10.10 2.24
C LEU A 167 -4.00 8.64 2.42
N VAL A 168 -4.37 7.75 1.48
CA VAL A 168 -3.94 6.34 1.50
C VAL A 168 -2.41 6.24 1.47
N HIS A 169 -1.74 7.03 0.64
CA HIS A 169 -0.28 7.12 0.62
C HIS A 169 0.26 7.57 1.98
N GLY A 170 -0.32 8.60 2.60
CA GLY A 170 0.02 9.03 3.95
C GLY A 170 -0.13 7.91 4.99
N MET A 171 -1.27 7.22 5.01
CA MET A 171 -1.51 6.08 5.92
C MET A 171 -0.51 4.94 5.68
N THR A 172 -0.13 4.70 4.43
CA THR A 172 0.87 3.70 4.04
C THR A 172 2.24 4.03 4.64
N VAL A 173 2.67 5.29 4.57
CA VAL A 173 3.94 5.74 5.17
C VAL A 173 3.89 5.67 6.69
N VAL A 174 2.79 6.08 7.32
CA VAL A 174 2.60 5.93 8.78
C VAL A 174 2.72 4.46 9.18
N TYR A 175 2.09 3.56 8.43
CA TYR A 175 2.17 2.12 8.69
C TYR A 175 3.60 1.58 8.54
N LEU A 176 4.31 1.98 7.48
CA LEU A 176 5.72 1.62 7.28
C LEU A 176 6.61 2.08 8.45
N VAL A 177 6.44 3.32 8.92
CA VAL A 177 7.19 3.86 10.07
C VAL A 177 6.84 3.12 11.36
N ALA A 178 5.55 2.80 11.57
CA ALA A 178 5.11 2.03 12.73
C ALA A 178 5.68 0.60 12.74
N LEU A 179 5.72 -0.08 11.60
CA LEU A 179 6.37 -1.38 11.45
C LEU A 179 7.88 -1.28 11.68
N THR A 180 8.52 -0.23 11.19
CA THR A 180 9.94 0.02 11.44
C THR A 180 10.20 0.14 12.95
N PHE A 181 9.39 0.92 13.68
CA PHE A 181 9.45 1.00 15.13
C PHE A 181 9.26 -0.37 15.80
N LEU A 182 8.24 -1.13 15.36
CA LEU A 182 7.93 -2.45 15.91
C LEU A 182 9.09 -3.44 15.71
N LEU A 183 9.77 -3.38 14.56
CA LEU A 183 10.94 -4.21 14.26
C LEU A 183 12.08 -4.01 15.26
N PHE A 184 12.22 -2.82 15.86
CA PHE A 184 13.24 -2.57 16.90
C PHE A 184 12.83 -3.05 18.29
N GLN A 185 11.55 -3.31 18.55
CA GLN A 185 11.09 -3.81 19.86
C GLN A 185 11.44 -5.28 20.08
N THR A 186 11.50 -5.71 21.34
CA THR A 186 11.47 -7.14 21.67
C THR A 186 10.06 -7.68 21.44
N ARG A 187 9.90 -9.00 21.29
CA ARG A 187 8.58 -9.61 21.10
C ARG A 187 7.64 -9.30 22.27
N ASP A 188 8.15 -9.37 23.49
CA ASP A 188 7.33 -9.19 24.69
C ASP A 188 6.99 -7.70 24.89
N ASP A 189 7.93 -6.79 24.64
CA ASP A 189 7.64 -5.35 24.62
C ASP A 189 6.64 -4.99 23.51
N ALA A 190 6.75 -5.60 22.33
CA ALA A 190 5.81 -5.41 21.24
C ALA A 190 4.40 -5.90 21.61
N ARG A 191 4.27 -7.04 22.30
CA ARG A 191 2.98 -7.54 22.82
C ARG A 191 2.39 -6.60 23.86
N GLN A 192 3.20 -6.09 24.78
CA GLN A 192 2.74 -5.09 25.74
C GLN A 192 2.39 -3.76 25.04
N PHE A 193 3.11 -3.39 24.00
CA PHE A 193 2.82 -2.21 23.20
C PHE A 193 1.44 -2.30 22.52
N MET A 194 0.99 -3.49 22.13
CA MET A 194 -0.34 -3.68 21.56
C MET A 194 -1.48 -3.21 22.50
N LYS A 195 -1.28 -3.21 23.82
CA LYS A 195 -2.26 -2.68 24.80
C LYS A 195 -2.58 -1.20 24.61
N TYR A 196 -1.64 -0.43 24.07
CA TYR A 196 -1.88 0.98 23.76
C TYR A 196 -2.86 1.14 22.58
N LEU A 197 -2.91 0.18 21.65
CA LEU A 197 -3.84 0.21 20.53
C LEU A 197 -5.24 -0.27 20.96
N HIS A 198 -5.31 -1.39 21.68
CA HIS A 198 -6.57 -1.93 22.19
C HIS A 198 -6.35 -2.56 23.58
N PRO A 199 -7.22 -2.27 24.58
CA PRO A 199 -7.00 -2.71 25.95
C PRO A 199 -6.95 -4.24 26.11
N ASP A 200 -7.69 -4.97 25.27
CA ASP A 200 -7.80 -6.44 25.33
C ASP A 200 -6.60 -7.20 24.72
N LEU A 201 -5.54 -6.49 24.31
CA LEU A 201 -4.36 -7.09 23.68
C LEU A 201 -3.22 -7.37 24.69
N GLY A 202 -2.18 -8.07 24.23
CA GLY A 202 -1.00 -8.36 25.06
C GLY A 202 -1.26 -9.42 26.13
N VAL A 203 -2.28 -10.25 25.91
CA VAL A 203 -2.60 -11.46 26.68
C VAL A 203 -2.51 -12.65 25.74
N GLU A 204 -1.97 -13.76 26.22
CA GLU A 204 -1.86 -14.99 25.43
C GLU A 204 -3.25 -15.52 25.05
N LEU A 205 -3.39 -15.95 23.80
CA LEU A 205 -4.65 -16.41 23.25
C LEU A 205 -4.70 -17.95 23.25
N PRO A 206 -5.87 -18.56 23.50
CA PRO A 206 -6.03 -19.99 23.32
C PRO A 206 -5.83 -20.37 21.85
N GLU A 207 -5.04 -21.42 21.60
CA GLU A 207 -4.83 -21.94 20.25
C GLU A 207 -6.13 -22.58 19.73
N ARG A 208 -6.59 -22.16 18.55
CA ARG A 208 -7.75 -22.76 17.88
C ARG A 208 -7.27 -23.61 16.71
N SER A 209 -7.53 -24.91 16.76
CA SER A 209 -7.32 -25.83 15.63
C SER A 209 -8.66 -26.23 15.05
N TYR A 210 -8.80 -26.20 13.72
CA TYR A 210 -10.04 -26.51 13.02
C TYR A 210 -10.12 -27.99 12.58
N GLY A 211 -8.97 -28.61 12.35
CA GLY A 211 -8.82 -29.98 11.86
C GLY A 211 -8.56 -31.03 12.94
N THR A 212 -9.15 -30.90 14.13
CA THR A 212 -9.01 -31.92 15.20
C THR A 212 -9.92 -33.14 14.96
N ASP A 213 -11.12 -32.94 14.42
CA ASP A 213 -12.03 -34.00 13.97
C ASP A 213 -12.65 -33.67 12.62
N CYS A 214 -12.15 -34.31 11.56
CA CYS A 214 -12.58 -34.05 10.19
C CYS A 214 -13.73 -34.93 9.69
N ARG A 215 -14.41 -35.65 10.59
CA ARG A 215 -15.60 -36.42 10.23
C ARG A 215 -16.74 -35.47 9.87
N ILE A 216 -17.29 -35.62 8.66
CA ILE A 216 -18.45 -34.86 8.19
C ILE A 216 -19.70 -35.26 9.00
N TYR A 217 -19.84 -36.55 9.30
CA TYR A 217 -20.97 -37.11 10.03
C TYR A 217 -20.51 -37.70 11.36
N VAL A 218 -20.99 -37.13 12.46
CA VAL A 218 -20.73 -37.53 13.85
C VAL A 218 -22.07 -37.87 14.51
N PRO A 219 -22.54 -39.13 14.40
CA PRO A 219 -23.86 -39.52 14.90
C PRO A 219 -24.00 -39.36 16.42
N ASP A 220 -22.89 -39.45 17.15
CA ASP A 220 -22.85 -39.45 18.61
C ASP A 220 -22.83 -38.04 19.22
N HIS A 221 -22.83 -36.98 18.40
CA HIS A 221 -22.73 -35.62 18.91
C HIS A 221 -24.09 -35.09 19.41
N PRO A 222 -24.16 -34.51 20.63
CA PRO A 222 -25.43 -34.20 21.28
C PRO A 222 -26.25 -33.08 20.63
N LYS A 223 -25.62 -32.18 19.86
CA LYS A 223 -26.30 -31.03 19.23
C LYS A 223 -26.73 -31.24 17.78
N SER A 224 -25.89 -31.89 16.98
CA SER A 224 -26.11 -32.05 15.54
C SER A 224 -25.22 -33.16 15.03
N ARG A 225 -25.76 -34.00 14.13
CA ARG A 225 -24.99 -35.07 13.48
C ARG A 225 -23.92 -34.55 12.51
N PHE A 226 -23.95 -33.26 12.17
CA PHE A 226 -22.99 -32.58 11.31
C PHE A 226 -22.31 -31.41 12.04
N ASN A 227 -22.13 -31.52 13.37
CA ASN A 227 -21.64 -30.41 14.20
C ASN A 227 -20.37 -29.75 13.65
N ASN A 228 -19.37 -30.56 13.27
CA ASN A 228 -18.09 -30.08 12.75
C ASN A 228 -18.27 -29.23 11.48
N VAL A 229 -19.20 -29.62 10.60
CA VAL A 229 -19.53 -28.87 9.38
C VAL A 229 -20.25 -27.57 9.72
N TYR A 230 -21.22 -27.62 10.65
CA TYR A 230 -21.99 -26.45 11.05
C TYR A 230 -21.11 -25.37 11.72
N GLU A 231 -20.18 -25.77 12.58
CA GLU A 231 -19.27 -24.82 13.24
C GLU A 231 -18.34 -24.10 12.26
N ILE A 232 -17.90 -24.80 11.21
CA ILE A 232 -17.04 -24.24 10.17
C ILE A 232 -17.85 -23.35 9.21
N LEU A 233 -19.02 -23.80 8.74
CA LEU A 233 -19.86 -23.05 7.81
C LEU A 233 -20.37 -21.70 8.36
N PHE A 234 -20.57 -21.62 9.68
CA PHE A 234 -21.01 -20.40 10.35
C PHE A 234 -19.87 -19.62 11.01
N ASP A 235 -18.61 -19.94 10.69
CA ASP A 235 -17.47 -19.14 11.13
C ASP A 235 -17.31 -17.87 10.26
N GLU A 236 -16.70 -16.85 10.86
CA GLU A 236 -16.44 -15.55 10.22
C GLU A 236 -15.52 -15.67 8.99
N PHE A 237 -14.75 -16.76 8.91
CA PHE A 237 -13.83 -17.06 7.81
C PHE A 237 -14.54 -17.33 6.47
N VAL A 238 -15.75 -17.91 6.46
CA VAL A 238 -16.51 -18.14 5.22
C VAL A 238 -16.82 -16.82 4.52
N ILE A 239 -17.30 -15.83 5.28
CA ILE A 239 -17.58 -14.49 4.76
C ILE A 239 -16.28 -13.79 4.35
N ALA A 240 -15.21 -13.95 5.14
CA ALA A 240 -13.91 -13.38 4.84
C ALA A 240 -13.32 -13.94 3.53
N HIS A 241 -13.47 -15.23 3.25
CA HIS A 241 -13.07 -15.85 2.00
C HIS A 241 -13.86 -15.28 0.82
N ILE A 242 -15.19 -15.29 0.88
CA ILE A 242 -16.03 -14.78 -0.22
C ILE A 242 -15.73 -13.30 -0.52
N LEU A 243 -15.72 -12.43 0.50
CA LEU A 243 -15.45 -11.00 0.32
C LEU A 243 -13.99 -10.74 -0.06
N GLY A 244 -13.05 -11.49 0.50
CA GLY A 244 -11.63 -11.38 0.18
C GLY A 244 -11.36 -11.72 -1.28
N TRP A 245 -11.90 -12.82 -1.79
CA TRP A 245 -11.74 -13.23 -3.19
C TRP A 245 -12.49 -12.33 -4.16
N TRP A 246 -13.65 -11.81 -3.77
CA TRP A 246 -14.34 -10.76 -4.52
C TRP A 246 -13.47 -9.49 -4.65
N GLY A 247 -12.88 -9.03 -3.55
CA GLY A 247 -11.98 -7.88 -3.54
C GLY A 247 -10.71 -8.10 -4.37
N LYS A 248 -10.10 -9.28 -4.26
CA LYS A 248 -8.94 -9.69 -5.09
C LYS A 248 -9.27 -9.71 -6.57
N ALA A 249 -10.46 -10.20 -6.94
CA ALA A 249 -10.89 -10.28 -8.33
C ALA A 249 -11.06 -8.90 -8.97
N ILE A 250 -11.63 -7.93 -8.25
CA ILE A 250 -11.75 -6.53 -8.70
C ILE A 250 -10.37 -5.88 -8.91
N MET A 251 -9.41 -6.27 -8.08
CA MET A 251 -8.07 -5.71 -8.09
C MET A 251 -7.17 -6.29 -9.19
N ILE A 252 -7.13 -7.62 -9.36
CA ILE A 252 -6.23 -8.31 -10.29
C ILE A 252 -6.83 -8.44 -11.70
N ARG A 253 -8.17 -8.52 -11.78
CA ARG A 253 -8.95 -8.58 -13.03
C ARG A 253 -8.53 -9.69 -14.01
N ASN A 254 -7.92 -10.75 -13.50
CA ASN A 254 -7.41 -11.85 -14.30
C ASN A 254 -7.80 -13.20 -13.67
N GLN A 255 -8.72 -13.92 -14.32
CA GLN A 255 -9.28 -15.17 -13.79
C GLN A 255 -8.22 -16.28 -13.58
N PRO A 256 -7.33 -16.59 -14.55
CA PRO A 256 -6.29 -17.60 -14.32
C PRO A 256 -5.36 -17.27 -13.14
N LEU A 257 -4.94 -16.01 -13.04
CA LEU A 257 -4.05 -15.57 -11.96
C LEU A 257 -4.72 -15.68 -10.58
N LEU A 258 -6.02 -15.37 -10.50
CA LEU A 258 -6.81 -15.52 -9.27
C LEU A 258 -6.93 -16.99 -8.83
N TRP A 259 -7.11 -17.92 -9.77
CA TRP A 259 -7.11 -19.36 -9.45
C TRP A 259 -5.74 -19.84 -8.95
N VAL A 260 -4.65 -19.38 -9.57
CA VAL A 260 -3.28 -19.69 -9.10
C VAL A 260 -3.07 -19.19 -7.68
N LEU A 261 -3.53 -17.98 -7.36
CA LEU A 261 -3.47 -17.45 -6.00
C LEU A 261 -4.36 -18.25 -5.04
N SER A 262 -5.55 -18.65 -5.46
CA SER A 262 -6.50 -19.39 -4.60
C SER A 262 -5.95 -20.75 -4.20
N ILE A 263 -5.56 -21.56 -5.18
CA ILE A 263 -4.95 -22.87 -4.92
C ILE A 263 -3.62 -22.70 -4.18
N GLY A 264 -2.85 -21.68 -4.55
CA GLY A 264 -1.59 -21.39 -3.89
C GLY A 264 -1.74 -21.10 -2.41
N PHE A 265 -2.85 -20.46 -1.98
CA PHE A 265 -3.00 -20.01 -0.60
C PHE A 265 -3.30 -21.20 0.31
N GLU A 266 -4.21 -22.07 -0.10
CA GLU A 266 -4.42 -23.38 0.55
C GLU A 266 -3.12 -24.20 0.63
N LEU A 267 -2.30 -24.17 -0.43
CA LEU A 267 -1.01 -24.85 -0.43
C LEU A 267 -0.03 -24.24 0.59
N MET A 268 -0.10 -22.92 0.82
CA MET A 268 0.67 -22.27 1.88
C MET A 268 0.16 -22.68 3.27
N GLU A 269 -1.15 -22.76 3.48
CA GLU A 269 -1.72 -23.23 4.75
C GLU A 269 -1.30 -24.68 5.04
N LEU A 270 -1.42 -25.56 4.05
CA LEU A 270 -0.90 -26.93 4.13
C LEU A 270 0.60 -26.97 4.44
N THR A 271 1.39 -26.06 3.86
CA THR A 271 2.83 -25.95 4.10
C THR A 271 3.12 -25.52 5.54
N PHE A 272 2.38 -24.55 6.07
CA PHE A 272 2.67 -23.91 7.36
C PHE A 272 1.83 -24.44 8.54
N ARG A 273 0.94 -25.42 8.34
CA ARG A 273 0.15 -26.07 9.42
C ARG A 273 0.97 -26.68 10.57
N HIS A 274 2.23 -27.02 10.31
CA HIS A 274 3.14 -27.52 11.34
C HIS A 274 3.65 -26.40 12.27
N MET A 275 3.62 -25.14 11.82
CA MET A 275 4.00 -23.96 12.59
C MET A 275 2.79 -23.30 13.24
N LEU A 276 1.66 -23.19 12.54
CA LEU A 276 0.46 -22.51 13.01
C LEU A 276 -0.73 -23.48 13.13
N PRO A 277 -1.27 -23.70 14.33
CA PRO A 277 -2.45 -24.55 14.55
C PRO A 277 -3.70 -24.09 13.79
N ASN A 278 -3.83 -22.78 13.53
CA ASN A 278 -4.96 -22.24 12.77
C ASN A 278 -5.02 -22.78 11.34
N PHE A 279 -3.87 -23.09 10.71
CA PHE A 279 -3.80 -23.66 9.35
C PHE A 279 -4.03 -25.17 9.32
N ASN A 280 -4.23 -25.80 10.49
CA ASN A 280 -4.62 -27.19 10.53
C ASN A 280 -6.13 -27.27 10.34
N GLU A 281 -6.54 -27.38 9.08
CA GLU A 281 -7.93 -27.48 8.63
C GLU A 281 -8.20 -28.87 8.03
N CYS A 282 -9.48 -29.17 7.80
CA CYS A 282 -9.89 -30.44 7.21
C CYS A 282 -9.72 -30.44 5.70
N TRP A 283 -9.41 -31.61 5.12
CA TRP A 283 -9.22 -31.71 3.66
C TRP A 283 -10.43 -31.21 2.85
N TRP A 284 -11.65 -31.42 3.36
CA TRP A 284 -12.88 -30.98 2.71
C TRP A 284 -13.15 -29.49 2.93
N ASP A 285 -12.58 -28.90 3.98
CA ASP A 285 -12.66 -27.48 4.26
C ASP A 285 -11.84 -26.73 3.20
N SER A 286 -10.52 -26.98 3.17
CA SER A 286 -9.59 -26.32 2.26
C SER A 286 -9.91 -26.61 0.77
N ILE A 287 -10.29 -27.84 0.41
CA ILE A 287 -10.58 -28.18 -1.00
C ILE A 287 -12.00 -27.80 -1.42
N VAL A 288 -13.01 -28.25 -0.68
CA VAL A 288 -14.40 -28.12 -1.13
C VAL A 288 -14.97 -26.77 -0.70
N LEU A 289 -14.84 -26.41 0.58
CA LEU A 289 -15.42 -25.18 1.08
C LEU A 289 -14.62 -23.97 0.60
N ASP A 290 -13.32 -23.93 0.80
CA ASP A 290 -12.53 -22.75 0.44
C ASP A 290 -12.30 -22.66 -1.07
N ILE A 291 -11.56 -23.58 -1.72
CA ILE A 291 -11.28 -23.46 -3.17
C ILE A 291 -12.57 -23.47 -4.02
N LEU A 292 -13.40 -24.51 -3.88
CA LEU A 292 -14.47 -24.78 -4.84
C LEU A 292 -15.76 -23.99 -4.58
N ILE A 293 -16.02 -23.57 -3.34
CA ILE A 293 -17.25 -22.84 -2.98
C ILE A 293 -16.93 -21.36 -2.74
N CYS A 294 -16.23 -21.03 -1.66
CA CYS A 294 -16.05 -19.66 -1.20
C CYS A 294 -15.17 -18.83 -2.15
N ASN A 295 -13.99 -19.35 -2.48
CA ASN A 295 -13.02 -18.69 -3.34
C ASN A 295 -13.54 -18.60 -4.77
N TRP A 296 -14.07 -19.72 -5.31
CA TRP A 296 -14.72 -19.73 -6.61
C TRP A 296 -15.85 -18.70 -6.72
N PHE A 297 -16.77 -18.68 -5.75
CA PHE A 297 -17.90 -17.76 -5.76
C PHE A 297 -17.44 -16.30 -5.68
N GLY A 298 -16.49 -16.00 -4.78
CA GLY A 298 -15.89 -14.67 -4.66
C GLY A 298 -15.24 -14.22 -5.96
N ILE A 299 -14.42 -15.07 -6.59
CA ILE A 299 -13.78 -14.77 -7.87
C ILE A 299 -14.84 -14.56 -8.97
N TRP A 300 -15.82 -15.45 -9.08
CA TRP A 300 -16.90 -15.33 -10.07
C TRP A 300 -17.68 -14.02 -9.89
N ALA A 301 -18.09 -13.69 -8.67
CA ALA A 301 -18.84 -12.48 -8.35
C ALA A 301 -18.02 -11.22 -8.63
N GLY A 302 -16.73 -11.21 -8.28
CA GLY A 302 -15.84 -10.08 -8.53
C GLY A 302 -15.58 -9.88 -10.02
N MET A 303 -15.33 -10.95 -10.78
CA MET A 303 -15.16 -10.86 -12.23
C MET A 303 -16.45 -10.48 -12.95
N LYS A 304 -17.63 -10.87 -12.43
CA LYS A 304 -18.92 -10.40 -12.94
C LYS A 304 -19.10 -8.91 -12.67
N THR A 305 -18.66 -8.42 -11.51
CA THR A 305 -18.66 -7.00 -11.14
C THR A 305 -17.78 -6.21 -12.10
N VAL A 306 -16.54 -6.66 -12.35
CA VAL A 306 -15.63 -6.05 -13.35
C VAL A 306 -16.30 -5.97 -14.72
N ARG A 307 -16.88 -7.07 -15.23
CA ARG A 307 -17.54 -7.09 -16.55
C ARG A 307 -18.78 -6.19 -16.62
N TYR A 308 -19.54 -6.11 -15.53
CA TYR A 308 -20.72 -5.25 -15.46
C TYR A 308 -20.35 -3.76 -15.61
N PHE A 309 -19.21 -3.34 -15.04
CA PHE A 309 -18.72 -1.98 -15.13
C PHE A 309 -17.90 -1.70 -16.41
N ASP A 310 -17.17 -2.68 -16.94
CA ASP A 310 -16.42 -2.59 -18.21
C ASP A 310 -17.34 -2.33 -19.40
N GLY A 311 -18.51 -2.97 -19.43
CA GLY A 311 -19.51 -2.80 -20.50
C GLY A 311 -20.33 -1.50 -20.46
N ARG A 312 -20.09 -0.60 -19.49
CA ARG A 312 -20.83 0.67 -19.36
C ARG A 312 -19.94 1.83 -19.82
N THR A 313 -20.22 2.36 -21.01
CA THR A 313 -19.71 3.68 -21.42
C THR A 313 -20.46 4.75 -20.60
N TYR A 314 -19.81 5.26 -19.57
CA TYR A 314 -20.37 6.33 -18.77
C TYR A 314 -20.12 7.69 -19.45
N GLU A 315 -21.15 8.33 -19.99
CA GLU A 315 -21.14 9.78 -20.17
C GLU A 315 -21.17 10.41 -18.78
N TRP A 316 -19.99 10.79 -18.28
CA TRP A 316 -19.80 11.27 -16.93
C TRP A 316 -20.22 12.73 -16.79
N VAL A 317 -21.52 13.01 -16.91
CA VAL A 317 -22.09 14.33 -16.63
C VAL A 317 -21.84 14.71 -15.15
N GLY A 318 -21.57 15.99 -14.85
CA GLY A 318 -21.33 16.49 -13.48
C GLY A 318 -22.47 16.20 -12.51
N LEU A 319 -22.17 16.15 -11.20
CA LEU A 319 -23.12 15.97 -10.09
C LEU A 319 -24.22 17.06 -10.11
N SER A 320 -23.86 18.29 -10.49
CA SER A 320 -24.80 19.43 -10.63
C SER A 320 -25.87 19.22 -11.70
N ARG A 321 -25.57 18.46 -12.75
CA ARG A 321 -26.50 18.18 -13.85
C ARG A 321 -27.38 16.95 -13.60
N GLN A 322 -27.28 16.31 -12.44
CA GLN A 322 -28.11 15.15 -12.09
C GLN A 322 -29.47 15.61 -11.54
N PRO A 323 -30.61 15.15 -12.12
CA PRO A 323 -31.94 15.66 -11.77
C PRO A 323 -32.44 15.20 -10.39
N ASN A 324 -32.07 13.98 -9.96
CA ASN A 324 -32.60 13.35 -8.74
C ASN A 324 -31.52 13.14 -7.68
N ILE A 325 -31.91 13.19 -6.39
CA ILE A 325 -31.03 12.90 -5.25
C ILE A 325 -30.50 11.46 -5.33
N ILE A 326 -31.33 10.49 -5.72
CA ILE A 326 -30.90 9.09 -5.93
C ILE A 326 -29.84 9.01 -7.05
N SER A 327 -30.00 9.79 -8.12
CA SER A 327 -29.00 9.87 -9.19
C SER A 327 -27.71 10.54 -8.72
N LYS A 328 -27.78 11.54 -7.83
CA LYS A 328 -26.61 12.14 -7.18
C LYS A 328 -25.88 11.13 -6.28
N VAL A 329 -26.60 10.39 -5.45
CA VAL A 329 -26.02 9.33 -4.60
C VAL A 329 -25.39 8.23 -5.44
N LYS A 330 -26.09 7.74 -6.47
CA LYS A 330 -25.56 6.75 -7.42
C LYS A 330 -24.32 7.28 -8.13
N ARG A 331 -24.29 8.57 -8.48
CA ARG A 331 -23.14 9.24 -9.12
C ARG A 331 -21.96 9.36 -8.16
N THR A 332 -22.19 9.73 -6.90
CA THR A 332 -21.18 9.77 -5.84
C THR A 332 -20.58 8.39 -5.60
N LEU A 333 -21.42 7.35 -5.48
CA LEU A 333 -20.96 5.96 -5.36
C LEU A 333 -20.18 5.51 -6.60
N GLY A 334 -20.59 5.93 -7.80
CA GLY A 334 -19.87 5.68 -9.05
C GLY A 334 -18.49 6.34 -9.12
N GLN A 335 -18.22 7.40 -8.35
CA GLN A 335 -16.86 7.97 -8.27
C GLN A 335 -15.88 7.00 -7.61
N PHE A 336 -16.33 6.15 -6.70
CA PHE A 336 -15.48 5.13 -6.06
C PHE A 336 -15.07 4.00 -7.01
N THR A 337 -15.57 4.00 -8.25
CA THR A 337 -15.11 3.09 -9.29
C THR A 337 -13.94 3.69 -10.09
N PRO A 338 -12.98 2.86 -10.53
CA PRO A 338 -11.93 3.25 -11.46
C PRO A 338 -12.46 4.03 -12.66
N ALA A 339 -11.67 4.98 -13.16
CA ALA A 339 -12.04 5.77 -14.33
C ALA A 339 -12.20 4.91 -15.60
N GLN A 340 -11.41 3.85 -15.71
CA GLN A 340 -11.45 2.83 -16.75
C GLN A 340 -11.32 1.44 -16.09
N TRP A 341 -12.13 0.50 -16.57
CA TRP A 341 -12.15 -0.89 -16.09
C TRP A 341 -11.34 -1.82 -17.00
N ASP A 342 -10.26 -1.30 -17.59
CA ASP A 342 -9.41 -2.08 -18.48
C ASP A 342 -8.88 -3.33 -17.77
N LYS A 343 -8.80 -4.42 -18.53
CA LYS A 343 -8.20 -5.66 -18.08
C LYS A 343 -6.69 -5.49 -18.02
N ASP A 344 -6.09 -5.87 -16.90
CA ASP A 344 -4.63 -5.86 -16.78
C ASP A 344 -4.03 -7.00 -17.62
N GLU A 345 -3.15 -6.63 -18.53
CA GLU A 345 -2.51 -7.56 -19.46
C GLU A 345 -1.24 -8.16 -18.82
N TRP A 346 -1.39 -9.34 -18.21
CA TRP A 346 -0.29 -10.02 -17.52
C TRP A 346 0.58 -10.86 -18.47
N TYR A 347 -0.03 -11.61 -19.38
CA TYR A 347 0.58 -12.51 -20.37
C TYR A 347 1.89 -13.19 -19.90
N PRO A 348 1.83 -14.09 -18.89
CA PRO A 348 3.02 -14.70 -18.28
C PRO A 348 3.83 -15.56 -19.26
N LEU A 349 3.19 -16.11 -20.31
CA LEU A 349 3.82 -17.02 -21.27
C LEU A 349 4.51 -16.31 -22.46
N LEU A 350 4.63 -14.96 -22.46
CA LEU A 350 5.33 -14.24 -23.53
C LEU A 350 6.85 -14.46 -23.53
N GLY A 351 7.43 -14.78 -22.38
CA GLY A 351 8.85 -15.07 -22.25
C GLY A 351 9.24 -15.42 -20.82
N PRO A 352 10.41 -16.06 -20.63
CA PRO A 352 10.83 -16.56 -19.33
C PRO A 352 10.98 -15.43 -18.29
N TRP A 353 11.47 -14.25 -18.71
CA TRP A 353 11.57 -13.10 -17.82
C TRP A 353 10.20 -12.55 -17.39
N ARG A 354 9.25 -12.45 -18.35
CA ARG A 354 7.87 -12.03 -18.06
C ARG A 354 7.20 -13.01 -17.10
N PHE A 355 7.45 -14.31 -17.27
CA PHE A 355 6.95 -15.33 -16.38
C PHE A 355 7.44 -15.12 -14.94
N ILE A 356 8.75 -14.91 -14.74
CA ILE A 356 9.34 -14.65 -13.41
C ILE A 356 8.73 -13.40 -12.78
N GLN A 357 8.53 -12.34 -13.56
CA GLN A 357 7.92 -11.09 -13.07
C GLN A 357 6.45 -11.26 -12.65
N VAL A 358 5.67 -12.08 -13.35
CA VAL A 358 4.29 -12.37 -12.92
C VAL A 358 4.30 -13.31 -11.72
N LEU A 359 5.20 -14.31 -11.69
CA LEU A 359 5.36 -15.21 -10.56
C LEU A 359 5.78 -14.46 -9.29
N SER A 360 6.65 -13.45 -9.38
CA SER A 360 7.06 -12.65 -8.23
C SER A 360 5.89 -11.86 -7.63
N LEU A 361 4.92 -11.42 -8.44
CA LEU A 361 3.68 -10.84 -7.93
C LEU A 361 2.91 -11.86 -7.10
N CYS A 362 2.75 -13.09 -7.59
CA CYS A 362 2.09 -14.16 -6.82
C CYS A 362 2.79 -14.39 -5.49
N ILE A 363 4.12 -14.55 -5.50
CA ILE A 363 4.90 -14.80 -4.28
C ILE A 363 4.74 -13.66 -3.27
N VAL A 364 4.87 -12.40 -3.70
CA VAL A 364 4.68 -11.24 -2.82
C VAL A 364 3.26 -11.21 -2.24
N PHE A 365 2.25 -11.56 -3.05
CA PHE A 365 0.88 -11.67 -2.60
C PHE A 365 0.75 -12.70 -1.46
N MET A 366 1.28 -13.91 -1.65
CA MET A 366 1.25 -14.97 -0.63
C MET A 366 1.95 -14.56 0.65
N ILE A 367 3.09 -13.87 0.55
CA ILE A 367 3.83 -13.38 1.73
C ILE A 367 2.98 -12.38 2.51
N VAL A 368 2.31 -11.42 1.84
CA VAL A 368 1.43 -10.45 2.51
C VAL A 368 0.28 -11.15 3.23
N GLU A 369 -0.31 -12.18 2.64
CA GLU A 369 -1.37 -12.97 3.26
C GLU A 369 -0.84 -13.75 4.45
N LEU A 370 0.24 -14.50 4.30
CA LEU A 370 0.88 -15.26 5.39
C LEU A 370 1.30 -14.36 6.55
N ASN A 371 1.88 -13.20 6.27
CA ASN A 371 2.25 -12.21 7.28
C ASN A 371 1.04 -11.82 8.14
N THR A 372 -0.19 -11.81 7.59
CA THR A 372 -1.41 -11.57 8.37
C THR A 372 -1.56 -12.56 9.51
N PHE A 373 -1.38 -13.85 9.24
CA PHE A 373 -1.53 -14.92 10.22
C PHE A 373 -0.35 -14.97 11.19
N PHE A 374 0.87 -14.83 10.67
CA PHE A 374 2.08 -14.84 11.50
C PHE A 374 2.17 -13.63 12.43
N LEU A 375 1.89 -12.41 11.97
CA LEU A 375 1.89 -11.22 12.82
C LEU A 375 0.83 -11.34 13.92
N LYS A 376 -0.38 -11.76 13.54
CA LYS A 376 -1.48 -12.00 14.46
C LYS A 376 -1.06 -12.97 15.58
N PHE A 377 -0.44 -14.09 15.22
CA PHE A 377 0.03 -15.09 16.17
C PHE A 377 1.16 -14.56 17.07
N CYS A 378 2.20 -13.96 16.46
CA CYS A 378 3.37 -13.45 17.20
C CYS A 378 3.00 -12.35 18.20
N LEU A 379 2.04 -11.50 17.85
CA LEU A 379 1.62 -10.33 18.63
C LEU A 379 0.41 -10.57 19.53
N TRP A 380 -0.11 -11.81 19.58
CA TRP A 380 -1.32 -12.17 20.34
C TRP A 380 -2.54 -11.29 19.99
N ILE A 381 -2.83 -11.15 18.70
CA ILE A 381 -4.00 -10.42 18.22
C ILE A 381 -5.13 -11.42 17.96
N PRO A 382 -6.31 -11.31 18.61
CA PRO A 382 -7.40 -12.24 18.35
C PRO A 382 -8.01 -12.03 16.96
N PRO A 383 -8.52 -13.08 16.29
CA PRO A 383 -9.09 -12.98 14.94
C PRO A 383 -10.17 -11.89 14.80
N ARG A 384 -11.01 -11.76 15.84
CA ARG A 384 -12.11 -10.80 15.90
C ARG A 384 -11.68 -9.36 16.19
N ASN A 385 -10.39 -9.12 16.43
CA ASN A 385 -9.92 -7.79 16.76
C ASN A 385 -10.00 -6.86 15.53
N PRO A 386 -10.55 -5.64 15.68
CA PRO A 386 -10.68 -4.70 14.56
C PRO A 386 -9.32 -4.30 13.94
N LEU A 387 -8.19 -4.43 14.66
CA LEU A 387 -6.86 -4.16 14.10
C LEU A 387 -6.54 -5.02 12.87
N ILE A 388 -6.98 -6.29 12.86
CA ILE A 388 -6.78 -7.17 11.70
C ILE A 388 -7.61 -6.64 10.53
N VAL A 389 -8.86 -6.27 10.77
CA VAL A 389 -9.76 -5.70 9.75
C VAL A 389 -9.18 -4.40 9.20
N TYR A 390 -8.70 -3.49 10.06
CA TYR A 390 -8.07 -2.24 9.63
C TYR A 390 -6.83 -2.49 8.77
N ARG A 391 -5.98 -3.46 9.15
CA ARG A 391 -4.83 -3.86 8.34
C ARG A 391 -5.26 -4.43 6.99
N LEU A 392 -6.27 -5.30 6.94
CA LEU A 392 -6.78 -5.88 5.70
C LEU A 392 -7.37 -4.82 4.77
N VAL A 393 -8.16 -3.88 5.29
CA VAL A 393 -8.70 -2.75 4.53
C VAL A 393 -7.58 -1.85 4.02
N LEU A 394 -6.58 -1.56 4.84
CA LEU A 394 -5.42 -0.75 4.43
C LEU A 394 -4.64 -1.45 3.30
N TRP A 395 -4.35 -2.75 3.43
CA TRP A 395 -3.71 -3.53 2.39
C TRP A 395 -4.54 -3.59 1.10
N TRP A 396 -5.86 -3.72 1.21
CA TRP A 396 -6.75 -3.66 0.04
C TRP A 396 -6.65 -2.32 -0.67
N LEU A 397 -6.70 -1.20 0.07
CA LEU A 397 -6.56 0.15 -0.49
C LEU A 397 -5.17 0.39 -1.12
N ILE A 398 -4.10 -0.14 -0.51
CA ILE A 398 -2.72 -0.04 -1.02
C ILE A 398 -2.54 -0.88 -2.28
N ALA A 399 -3.14 -2.07 -2.31
CA ALA A 399 -2.88 -3.04 -3.36
C ALA A 399 -3.53 -2.63 -4.70
N ILE A 400 -4.65 -1.89 -4.70
CA ILE A 400 -5.28 -1.37 -5.93
C ILE A 400 -4.30 -0.52 -6.78
N PRO A 401 -3.69 0.57 -6.27
CA PRO A 401 -2.71 1.34 -7.05
C PRO A 401 -1.42 0.55 -7.29
N THR A 402 -1.01 -0.29 -6.34
CA THR A 402 0.22 -1.10 -6.45
C THR A 402 0.18 -2.05 -7.64
N ILE A 403 -0.90 -2.81 -7.80
CA ILE A 403 -1.02 -3.77 -8.89
C ILE A 403 -1.05 -3.05 -10.25
N ARG A 404 -1.71 -1.89 -10.33
CA ARG A 404 -1.73 -1.07 -11.55
C ARG A 404 -0.36 -0.47 -11.88
N GLU A 405 0.35 0.06 -10.88
CA GLU A 405 1.72 0.57 -11.02
C GLU A 405 2.67 -0.54 -11.45
N TYR A 406 2.54 -1.72 -10.86
CA TYR A 406 3.35 -2.89 -11.21
C TYR A 406 3.06 -3.35 -12.63
N ASN A 407 1.79 -3.49 -13.01
CA ASN A 407 1.40 -3.87 -14.37
C ASN A 407 1.94 -2.87 -15.41
N THR A 408 1.84 -1.57 -15.12
CA THR A 408 2.41 -0.49 -15.95
C THR A 408 3.93 -0.61 -16.06
N TYR A 409 4.63 -0.85 -14.95
CA TYR A 409 6.09 -1.06 -14.93
C TYR A 409 6.52 -2.25 -15.79
N LEU A 410 5.72 -3.33 -15.78
CA LEU A 410 5.97 -4.50 -16.61
C LEU A 410 5.75 -4.23 -18.10
N GLN A 411 4.77 -3.39 -18.46
CA GLN A 411 4.46 -3.06 -19.85
C GLN A 411 5.38 -1.97 -20.44
N ASP A 412 5.91 -1.08 -19.61
CA ASP A 412 6.77 0.00 -20.06
C ASP A 412 8.03 -0.53 -20.78
N ARG A 413 8.31 0.00 -21.97
CA ARG A 413 9.49 -0.36 -22.79
C ARG A 413 10.65 0.61 -22.62
N LYS A 414 10.53 1.62 -21.76
CA LYS A 414 11.59 2.59 -21.53
C LYS A 414 12.85 1.90 -20.95
N PRO A 415 14.05 2.38 -21.34
CA PRO A 415 15.32 1.81 -20.88
C PRO A 415 15.56 2.05 -19.38
N VAL A 416 15.06 3.17 -18.84
CA VAL A 416 15.11 3.48 -17.40
C VAL A 416 13.69 3.37 -16.85
N LYS A 417 13.46 2.35 -16.03
CA LYS A 417 12.16 2.09 -15.41
C LYS A 417 12.17 2.54 -13.94
N LYS A 418 11.19 3.35 -13.55
CA LYS A 418 10.94 3.71 -12.16
C LYS A 418 9.74 2.93 -11.64
N VAL A 419 9.92 2.25 -10.51
CA VAL A 419 8.81 1.60 -9.80
C VAL A 419 7.92 2.70 -9.21
N GLY A 420 6.60 2.53 -9.31
CA GLY A 420 5.64 3.46 -8.72
C GLY A 420 5.75 3.54 -7.20
N SER A 421 5.31 4.65 -6.61
CA SER A 421 5.49 4.90 -5.17
C SER A 421 4.71 3.92 -4.30
N PHE A 422 3.48 3.55 -4.69
CA PHE A 422 2.71 2.54 -3.98
C PHE A 422 3.37 1.16 -4.10
N CYS A 423 3.78 0.77 -5.30
CA CYS A 423 4.46 -0.51 -5.49
C CYS A 423 5.76 -0.62 -4.66
N TRP A 424 6.54 0.46 -4.57
CA TRP A 424 7.73 0.48 -3.73
C TRP A 424 7.38 0.40 -2.23
N LEU A 425 6.41 1.19 -1.77
CA LEU A 425 5.97 1.20 -0.38
C LEU A 425 5.39 -0.17 0.05
N SER A 426 4.57 -0.80 -0.78
CA SER A 426 4.04 -2.14 -0.53
C SER A 426 5.12 -3.18 -0.41
N LEU A 427 6.13 -3.13 -1.28
CA LEU A 427 7.26 -4.05 -1.19
C LEU A 427 8.05 -3.83 0.11
N ALA A 428 8.31 -2.58 0.49
CA ALA A 428 8.97 -2.25 1.75
C ALA A 428 8.19 -2.72 2.98
N ILE A 429 6.87 -2.51 3.00
CA ILE A 429 5.98 -3.00 4.07
C ILE A 429 6.00 -4.52 4.13
N CYS A 430 5.84 -5.20 2.99
CA CYS A 430 5.88 -6.67 2.92
C CYS A 430 7.18 -7.24 3.50
N ILE A 431 8.33 -6.62 3.16
CA ILE A 431 9.64 -6.99 3.71
C ILE A 431 9.70 -6.75 5.22
N LEU A 432 9.27 -5.59 5.72
CA LEU A 432 9.30 -5.30 7.15
C LEU A 432 8.40 -6.24 7.95
N GLU A 433 7.18 -6.50 7.48
CA GLU A 433 6.28 -7.46 8.11
C GLU A 433 6.91 -8.85 8.16
N LEU A 434 7.54 -9.30 7.07
CA LEU A 434 8.23 -10.59 7.03
C LEU A 434 9.38 -10.64 8.03
N LEU A 435 10.20 -9.58 8.11
CA LEU A 435 11.30 -9.49 9.07
C LEU A 435 10.79 -9.52 10.52
N ILE A 436 9.68 -8.85 10.81
CA ILE A 436 9.03 -8.90 12.13
C ILE A 436 8.54 -10.32 12.43
N CYS A 437 7.90 -11.00 11.47
CA CYS A 437 7.47 -12.39 11.64
C CYS A 437 8.65 -13.33 11.91
N ILE A 438 9.76 -13.18 11.20
CA ILE A 438 10.99 -13.97 11.43
C ILE A 438 11.56 -13.69 12.82
N LYS A 439 11.72 -12.40 13.18
CA LYS A 439 12.29 -11.98 14.46
C LYS A 439 11.44 -12.45 15.64
N PHE A 440 10.14 -12.23 15.59
CA PHE A 440 9.23 -12.54 16.70
C PHE A 440 8.84 -14.02 16.73
N GLY A 441 8.87 -14.69 15.57
CA GLY A 441 8.63 -16.12 15.44
C GLY A 441 9.76 -16.99 16.00
N HIS A 442 10.94 -16.45 16.24
CA HIS A 442 12.08 -17.21 16.76
C HIS A 442 11.74 -17.87 18.11
N GLY A 443 11.90 -19.19 18.19
CA GLY A 443 11.60 -19.99 19.37
C GLY A 443 10.11 -20.25 19.64
N LEU A 444 9.19 -19.84 18.75
CA LEU A 444 7.76 -20.16 18.87
C LEU A 444 7.33 -21.44 18.13
N PHE A 445 8.15 -21.93 17.20
CA PHE A 445 7.81 -23.05 16.32
C PHE A 445 8.73 -24.23 16.59
N PRO A 446 8.41 -25.10 17.58
CA PRO A 446 9.29 -26.20 17.96
C PRO A 446 9.28 -27.36 16.96
N LYS A 447 8.22 -27.48 16.15
CA LYS A 447 8.09 -28.55 15.15
C LYS A 447 8.89 -28.19 13.90
N PRO A 448 9.90 -28.98 13.50
CA PRO A 448 10.61 -28.75 12.24
C PRO A 448 9.70 -28.99 11.04
N MET A 449 10.08 -28.45 9.89
CA MET A 449 9.37 -28.67 8.64
C MET A 449 9.38 -30.17 8.28
N PRO A 450 8.23 -30.81 8.07
CA PRO A 450 8.15 -32.21 7.67
C PRO A 450 8.95 -32.51 6.40
N SER A 451 9.67 -33.64 6.38
CA SER A 451 10.55 -34.00 5.25
C SER A 451 9.82 -34.10 3.91
N TRP A 452 8.56 -34.56 3.91
CA TRP A 452 7.76 -34.64 2.68
C TRP A 452 7.48 -33.25 2.07
N LEU A 453 7.30 -32.21 2.90
CA LEU A 453 7.14 -30.83 2.43
C LEU A 453 8.44 -30.29 1.85
N ILE A 454 9.58 -30.60 2.48
CA ILE A 454 10.90 -30.23 1.95
C ILE A 454 11.11 -30.87 0.57
N ILE A 455 10.82 -32.17 0.43
CA ILE A 455 10.92 -32.88 -0.85
C ILE A 455 9.97 -32.28 -1.89
N PHE A 456 8.74 -31.96 -1.51
CA PHE A 456 7.76 -31.34 -2.39
C PHE A 456 8.25 -30.01 -2.95
N TRP A 457 8.68 -29.07 -2.09
CA TRP A 457 9.11 -27.74 -2.50
C TRP A 457 10.44 -27.76 -3.26
N THR A 458 11.38 -28.62 -2.87
CA THR A 458 12.65 -28.79 -3.60
C THR A 458 12.43 -29.38 -5.00
N THR A 459 11.52 -30.35 -5.13
CA THR A 459 11.12 -30.91 -6.43
C THR A 459 10.44 -29.86 -7.29
N ALA A 460 9.48 -29.11 -6.74
CA ALA A 460 8.77 -28.05 -7.46
C ALA A 460 9.72 -26.95 -7.95
N ALA A 461 10.64 -26.50 -7.10
CA ALA A 461 11.67 -25.50 -7.47
C ALA A 461 12.61 -26.02 -8.56
N SER A 462 13.03 -27.27 -8.46
CA SER A 462 13.91 -27.92 -9.46
C SER A 462 13.21 -28.04 -10.82
N LEU A 463 11.95 -28.50 -10.84
CA LEU A 463 11.14 -28.59 -12.06
C LEU A 463 10.90 -27.21 -12.69
N LEU A 464 10.61 -26.19 -11.87
CA LEU A 464 10.43 -24.82 -12.35
C LEU A 464 11.71 -24.28 -12.97
N MET A 465 12.86 -24.49 -12.33
CA MET A 465 14.16 -24.09 -12.86
C MET A 465 14.45 -24.78 -14.19
N MET A 466 14.25 -26.10 -14.26
CA MET A 466 14.43 -26.87 -15.50
C MET A 466 13.51 -26.38 -16.63
N PHE A 467 12.24 -26.09 -16.32
CA PHE A 467 11.30 -25.51 -17.27
C PHE A 467 11.80 -24.16 -17.83
N LEU A 468 12.24 -23.25 -16.96
CA LEU A 468 12.75 -21.94 -17.36
C LEU A 468 14.04 -22.04 -18.18
N LEU A 469 14.95 -22.95 -17.83
CA LEU A 469 16.19 -23.20 -18.58
C LEU A 469 15.88 -23.75 -19.98
N VAL A 470 15.03 -24.77 -20.09
CA VAL A 470 14.64 -25.37 -21.38
C VAL A 470 13.94 -24.34 -22.26
N TRP A 471 13.05 -23.52 -21.69
CA TRP A 471 12.35 -22.48 -22.44
C TRP A 471 13.31 -21.39 -22.93
N SER A 472 14.18 -20.89 -22.05
CA SER A 472 15.21 -19.90 -22.41
C SER A 472 16.14 -20.43 -23.50
N TRP A 473 16.54 -21.69 -23.41
CA TRP A 473 17.37 -22.36 -24.39
C TRP A 473 16.68 -22.52 -25.76
N LYS A 474 15.39 -22.87 -25.79
CA LYS A 474 14.60 -22.93 -27.03
C LYS A 474 14.51 -21.57 -27.72
N ILE A 475 14.31 -20.49 -26.96
CA ILE A 475 14.29 -19.12 -27.50
C ILE A 475 15.66 -18.78 -28.09
N TYR A 476 16.74 -19.02 -27.34
CA TYR A 476 18.11 -18.77 -27.78
C TYR A 476 18.45 -19.53 -29.07
N ARG A 477 18.13 -20.82 -29.16
CA ARG A 477 18.33 -21.62 -30.39
C ARG A 477 17.55 -21.08 -31.59
N THR A 478 16.31 -20.64 -31.37
CA THR A 478 15.48 -20.06 -32.44
C THR A 478 16.04 -18.74 -32.94
N MET A 479 16.58 -17.91 -32.04
CA MET A 479 17.23 -16.64 -32.38
C MET A 479 18.50 -16.85 -33.20
N ILE A 480 19.33 -17.85 -32.85
CA ILE A 480 20.53 -18.20 -33.64
C ILE A 480 20.13 -18.66 -35.04
N ARG A 481 19.15 -19.57 -35.16
CA ARG A 481 18.69 -20.08 -36.46
C ARG A 481 18.09 -19.03 -37.39
N LYS A 482 17.59 -17.91 -36.86
CA LYS A 482 17.08 -16.78 -37.66
C LYS A 482 18.18 -15.79 -38.07
N ARG A 483 19.37 -15.89 -37.47
CA ARG A 483 20.51 -15.00 -37.71
C ARG A 483 21.50 -15.61 -38.70
N ILE A 484 21.50 -16.94 -38.84
CA ILE A 484 22.07 -17.70 -39.96
C ILE A 484 21.02 -17.68 -41.07
#